data_AF-A0AAW9SFH0-F1
#
_entry.id   AF-A0AAW9SFH0-F1
#
_cell.length_a   1.000
_cell.length_b   1.000
_cell.length_c   1.000
_cell.angle_alpha   90.00
_cell.angle_beta   90.00
_cell.angle_gamma   90.00
#
_symmetry.space_group_name_H-M   'P 1'
#
loop_
_entity.id
_entity.type
_entity.pdbx_description
1 polymer ?
#
loop_
_entity_poly.entity_id
_entity_poly.type
_entity_poly.pdbx_seq_one_letter_code
_entity_poly.pdbx_strand_id
1 'polypeptide(L)'
;MNRFNHRQQMPMITCLLFFLCWGMLLPGYAQKKPASQDKGKYEGETRYGVIKHGQGKYVWPDGSIYVGKWRNDVMHGYGTLEFYDGSSYSGEWHNGFMEGEGTYKWPNGDTYTGGFRNGKKSGYGKLSKVNGEKHEGQWLGDMCNGQGTHTYPNGDRYIGDWKNNMRQGKGIMIYRNGDVEQGSWVKNEHVPCYCSKKVVTVEEAYQSSDAVFVGVVSKVTPMESYDVVEFEVTSYWKGKLFPERRIYLRAGTSSCDHVYFEGESFLVYAKMETESLYYTDKCTRTARLSKVVYDLKTLEEIVPCKSTANDKNLTYYKNSDPVCGCDGKTYENAYHAQKNGIQFWRAGKCNELNE
;
A
#
# COMPACT_ATOMS: atom_id res chain seq x y z
N MET A 1 -21.03 -59.82 -17.79
CA MET A 1 -22.28 -60.19 -17.07
C MET A 1 -22.93 -58.90 -16.63
N ASN A 2 -23.89 -58.38 -17.42
CA ASN A 2 -25.35 -58.46 -17.19
C ASN A 2 -25.77 -57.68 -15.94
N ARG A 3 -26.74 -56.75 -15.91
CA ARG A 3 -27.76 -56.17 -16.83
C ARG A 3 -28.25 -54.88 -16.12
N PHE A 4 -28.41 -53.73 -16.79
CA PHE A 4 -29.66 -53.22 -17.39
C PHE A 4 -30.90 -53.17 -16.48
N ASN A 5 -31.37 -51.95 -16.15
CA ASN A 5 -32.65 -51.36 -16.60
C ASN A 5 -32.90 -50.03 -15.84
N HIS A 6 -32.98 -48.86 -16.48
CA HIS A 6 -34.03 -48.29 -17.36
C HIS A 6 -35.39 -48.03 -16.73
N ARG A 7 -35.82 -46.75 -16.76
CA ARG A 7 -37.03 -46.15 -17.41
C ARG A 7 -37.32 -44.79 -16.73
N GLN A 8 -37.78 -43.70 -17.35
CA GLN A 8 -38.22 -43.35 -18.71
C GLN A 8 -38.32 -41.79 -18.78
N GLN A 9 -37.84 -41.11 -19.83
CA GLN A 9 -38.59 -40.50 -20.99
C GLN A 9 -39.59 -39.38 -20.60
N MET A 10 -39.83 -38.26 -21.30
CA MET A 10 -39.44 -37.54 -22.55
C MET A 10 -40.35 -36.25 -22.59
N PRO A 11 -40.53 -35.42 -23.66
CA PRO A 11 -39.86 -35.22 -24.97
C PRO A 11 -39.42 -33.74 -25.21
N MET A 12 -38.51 -33.36 -26.12
CA MET A 12 -38.44 -33.40 -27.61
C MET A 12 -39.29 -32.34 -28.37
N ILE A 13 -38.61 -31.39 -29.06
CA ILE A 13 -38.93 -30.78 -30.38
C ILE A 13 -37.57 -30.36 -31.00
N THR A 14 -36.88 -31.24 -31.75
CA THR A 14 -36.79 -31.34 -33.23
C THR A 14 -36.38 -30.07 -33.98
N CYS A 15 -35.20 -30.08 -34.62
CA CYS A 15 -35.10 -30.03 -36.09
C CYS A 15 -33.66 -30.32 -36.54
N LEU A 16 -33.51 -31.19 -37.53
CA LEU A 16 -32.26 -31.67 -38.12
C LEU A 16 -32.41 -31.61 -39.65
N LEU A 17 -31.27 -31.44 -40.33
CA LEU A 17 -30.90 -31.81 -41.71
C LEU A 17 -30.69 -30.69 -42.76
N PHE A 18 -29.39 -30.46 -43.01
CA PHE A 18 -28.64 -30.63 -44.28
C PHE A 18 -29.25 -30.14 -45.61
N PHE A 19 -28.50 -29.31 -46.34
CA PHE A 19 -27.97 -29.63 -47.68
C PHE A 19 -26.82 -28.68 -48.06
N LEU A 20 -25.72 -29.25 -48.56
CA LEU A 20 -24.60 -28.56 -49.22
C LEU A 20 -24.99 -28.20 -50.65
N CYS A 21 -24.64 -27.00 -51.11
CA CYS A 21 -24.47 -26.72 -52.54
C CYS A 21 -23.28 -25.75 -52.74
N TRP A 22 -22.29 -26.20 -53.49
CA TRP A 22 -21.18 -25.42 -54.04
C TRP A 22 -21.68 -24.54 -55.17
N GLY A 23 -21.24 -23.27 -55.25
CA GLY A 23 -21.48 -22.47 -56.45
C GLY A 23 -21.19 -20.97 -56.32
N MET A 24 -19.99 -20.59 -56.76
CA MET A 24 -19.64 -19.32 -57.41
C MET A 24 -19.43 -18.05 -56.57
N LEU A 25 -18.19 -17.55 -56.69
CA LEU A 25 -17.74 -16.19 -56.42
C LEU A 25 -18.58 -15.16 -57.20
N LEU A 26 -19.14 -14.17 -56.49
CA LEU A 26 -19.41 -12.84 -57.03
C LEU A 26 -19.00 -11.78 -55.99
N PRO A 27 -18.49 -10.61 -56.44
CA PRO A 27 -17.80 -9.64 -55.61
C PRO A 27 -18.74 -8.95 -54.62
N GLY A 28 -18.18 -8.64 -53.45
CA GLY A 28 -18.87 -8.06 -52.31
C GLY A 28 -19.68 -6.81 -52.67
N TYR A 29 -20.99 -6.98 -52.69
CA TYR A 29 -21.89 -5.93 -52.27
C TYR A 29 -21.76 -5.83 -50.75
N ALA A 30 -21.08 -4.78 -50.28
CA ALA A 30 -21.25 -4.32 -48.92
C ALA A 30 -22.75 -4.07 -48.72
N GLN A 31 -23.42 -4.99 -48.03
CA GLN A 31 -24.77 -4.76 -47.56
C GLN A 31 -24.70 -3.53 -46.64
N LYS A 32 -25.16 -2.39 -47.15
CA LYS A 32 -25.49 -1.24 -46.31
C LYS A 32 -26.39 -1.80 -45.22
N LYS A 33 -25.91 -1.80 -43.96
CA LYS A 33 -26.79 -1.96 -42.81
C LYS A 33 -27.95 -0.98 -43.04
N PRO A 34 -29.22 -1.42 -42.95
CA PRO A 34 -30.33 -0.51 -43.13
C PRO A 34 -30.15 0.64 -42.14
N ALA A 35 -30.37 1.87 -42.61
CA ALA A 35 -30.37 3.05 -41.75
C ALA A 35 -31.27 2.72 -40.56
N SER A 36 -30.68 2.61 -39.37
CA SER A 36 -31.47 2.45 -38.15
C SER A 36 -32.46 3.60 -38.16
N GLN A 37 -33.75 3.34 -37.97
CA GLN A 37 -34.73 4.39 -37.71
C GLN A 37 -34.32 5.10 -36.43
N ASP A 38 -33.42 6.07 -36.60
CA ASP A 38 -32.80 6.84 -35.55
C ASP A 38 -33.83 7.88 -35.11
N LYS A 39 -34.67 7.51 -34.13
CA LYS A 39 -35.78 8.35 -33.65
C LYS A 39 -35.33 9.49 -32.73
N GLY A 40 -34.04 9.58 -32.41
CA GLY A 40 -33.52 10.68 -31.60
C GLY A 40 -33.35 11.96 -32.38
N LYS A 41 -33.16 13.06 -31.66
CA LYS A 41 -33.02 14.40 -32.23
C LYS A 41 -31.55 14.82 -32.20
N TYR A 42 -31.02 15.19 -33.36
CA TYR A 42 -29.66 15.71 -33.49
C TYR A 42 -29.68 17.21 -33.82
N GLU A 43 -28.88 17.98 -33.10
CA GLU A 43 -28.64 19.40 -33.33
C GLU A 43 -27.13 19.65 -33.33
N GLY A 44 -26.56 19.96 -34.49
CA GLY A 44 -25.11 20.15 -34.61
C GLY A 44 -24.62 20.24 -36.04
N GLU A 45 -23.31 20.28 -36.17
CA GLU A 45 -22.63 20.25 -37.46
C GLU A 45 -22.90 18.91 -38.20
N THR A 46 -23.01 18.97 -39.53
CA THR A 46 -23.19 17.77 -40.36
C THR A 46 -22.27 17.80 -41.57
N ARG A 47 -21.82 16.62 -41.97
CA ARG A 47 -21.13 16.38 -43.24
C ARG A 47 -22.15 15.93 -44.29
N TYR A 48 -22.12 16.57 -45.46
CA TYR A 48 -23.09 16.33 -46.55
C TYR A 48 -24.55 16.55 -46.15
N GLY A 49 -24.82 17.34 -45.11
CA GLY A 49 -26.17 17.65 -44.62
C GLY A 49 -26.90 16.52 -43.90
N VAL A 50 -26.27 15.33 -43.74
CA VAL A 50 -26.94 14.14 -43.19
C VAL A 50 -26.11 13.33 -42.19
N ILE A 51 -24.77 13.40 -42.26
CA ILE A 51 -23.89 12.64 -41.37
C ILE A 51 -23.46 13.54 -40.20
N LYS A 52 -23.70 13.13 -38.96
CA LYS A 52 -23.29 13.87 -37.75
C LYS A 52 -21.75 13.99 -37.73
N HIS A 53 -21.24 15.20 -37.61
CA HIS A 53 -19.80 15.47 -37.69
C HIS A 53 -19.47 16.81 -37.02
N GLY A 54 -18.32 16.97 -36.35
CA GLY A 54 -18.04 18.23 -35.65
C GLY A 54 -18.73 18.29 -34.28
N GLN A 55 -19.08 19.48 -33.78
CA GLN A 55 -19.79 19.59 -32.50
C GLN A 55 -21.29 19.33 -32.67
N GLY A 56 -21.91 18.62 -31.72
CA GLY A 56 -23.34 18.43 -31.73
C GLY A 56 -23.92 17.82 -30.47
N LYS A 57 -25.23 18.03 -30.32
CA LYS A 57 -26.09 17.46 -29.28
C LYS A 57 -26.98 16.39 -29.90
N TYR A 58 -27.05 15.23 -29.26
CA TYR A 58 -27.97 14.17 -29.63
C TYR A 58 -28.82 13.79 -28.43
N VAL A 59 -30.13 13.74 -28.60
CA VAL A 59 -31.10 13.32 -27.58
C VAL A 59 -31.73 12.00 -28.03
N TRP A 60 -31.46 10.93 -27.29
CA TRP A 60 -32.05 9.62 -27.54
C TRP A 60 -33.52 9.58 -27.07
N PRO A 61 -34.36 8.70 -27.66
CA PRO A 61 -35.75 8.53 -27.23
C PRO A 61 -35.93 8.11 -25.77
N ASP A 62 -34.93 7.49 -25.16
CA ASP A 62 -34.92 7.10 -23.74
C ASP A 62 -34.66 8.29 -22.79
N GLY A 63 -34.32 9.46 -23.33
CA GLY A 63 -33.98 10.66 -22.58
C GLY A 63 -32.49 10.87 -22.36
N SER A 64 -31.62 9.94 -22.77
CA SER A 64 -30.17 10.14 -22.72
C SER A 64 -29.75 11.30 -23.63
N ILE A 65 -28.70 12.02 -23.25
CA ILE A 65 -28.22 13.22 -23.97
C ILE A 65 -26.71 13.16 -24.11
N TYR A 66 -26.21 13.25 -25.35
CA TYR A 66 -24.79 13.46 -25.63
C TYR A 66 -24.57 14.86 -26.14
N VAL A 67 -23.57 15.54 -25.59
CA VAL A 67 -23.07 16.82 -26.09
C VAL A 67 -21.57 16.70 -26.29
N GLY A 68 -21.10 16.80 -27.52
CA GLY A 68 -19.68 16.69 -27.80
C GLY A 68 -19.35 16.54 -29.28
N LYS A 69 -18.12 16.08 -29.53
CA LYS A 69 -17.61 15.90 -30.88
C LYS A 69 -18.14 14.60 -31.52
N TRP A 70 -18.43 14.69 -32.80
CA TRP A 70 -18.91 13.62 -33.66
C TRP A 70 -17.96 13.43 -34.84
N ARG A 71 -17.79 12.18 -35.27
CA ARG A 71 -17.06 11.83 -36.49
C ARG A 71 -17.79 10.72 -37.21
N ASN A 72 -18.45 11.09 -38.31
CA ASN A 72 -19.12 10.16 -39.21
C ASN A 72 -20.20 9.32 -38.48
N ASP A 73 -21.16 10.00 -37.84
CA ASP A 73 -22.26 9.40 -37.05
C ASP A 73 -21.85 8.69 -35.76
N VAL A 74 -20.59 8.82 -35.34
CA VAL A 74 -20.06 8.18 -34.13
C VAL A 74 -19.52 9.22 -33.16
N MET A 75 -19.80 9.07 -31.86
CA MET A 75 -19.19 9.89 -30.81
C MET A 75 -17.67 9.75 -30.83
N HIS A 76 -16.95 10.87 -30.88
CA HIS A 76 -15.49 10.86 -31.07
C HIS A 76 -14.86 12.17 -30.59
N GLY A 77 -13.73 12.12 -29.88
CA GLY A 77 -13.12 13.27 -29.23
C GLY A 77 -13.80 13.58 -27.89
N TYR A 78 -13.66 14.80 -27.38
CA TYR A 78 -14.23 15.16 -26.07
C TYR A 78 -15.75 15.35 -26.14
N GLY A 79 -16.45 14.84 -25.12
CA GLY A 79 -17.89 15.02 -24.97
C GLY A 79 -18.42 14.48 -23.64
N THR A 80 -19.66 14.86 -23.35
CA THR A 80 -20.41 14.45 -22.16
C THR A 80 -21.64 13.66 -22.58
N LEU A 81 -21.83 12.48 -22.00
CA LEU A 81 -23.04 11.67 -22.10
C LEU A 81 -23.73 11.65 -20.74
N GLU A 82 -24.95 12.17 -20.68
CA GLU A 82 -25.89 11.96 -19.57
C GLU A 82 -26.82 10.80 -19.96
N PHE A 83 -26.82 9.75 -19.15
CA PHE A 83 -27.64 8.57 -19.38
C PHE A 83 -29.03 8.76 -18.75
N TYR A 84 -30.05 8.10 -19.31
CA TYR A 84 -31.41 8.15 -18.77
C TYR A 84 -31.53 7.68 -17.31
N ASP A 85 -30.58 6.86 -16.83
CA ASP A 85 -30.54 6.36 -15.45
C ASP A 85 -29.95 7.37 -14.45
N GLY A 86 -29.55 8.56 -14.93
CA GLY A 86 -28.95 9.63 -14.14
C GLY A 86 -27.43 9.54 -14.00
N SER A 87 -26.79 8.51 -14.55
CA SER A 87 -25.33 8.45 -14.61
C SER A 87 -24.81 9.41 -15.68
N SER A 88 -23.53 9.78 -15.60
CA SER A 88 -22.90 10.59 -16.64
C SER A 88 -21.44 10.24 -16.84
N TYR A 89 -20.98 10.41 -18.08
CA TYR A 89 -19.56 10.38 -18.43
C TYR A 89 -19.17 11.67 -19.11
N SER A 90 -18.05 12.25 -18.72
CA SER A 90 -17.44 13.40 -19.39
C SER A 90 -15.97 13.11 -19.61
N GLY A 91 -15.53 13.05 -20.87
CA GLY A 91 -14.16 12.68 -21.22
C GLY A 91 -13.96 12.46 -22.71
N GLU A 92 -12.92 11.73 -23.04
CA GLU A 92 -12.59 11.38 -24.43
C GLU A 92 -13.42 10.19 -24.94
N TRP A 93 -13.79 10.27 -26.21
CA TRP A 93 -14.52 9.23 -26.93
C TRP A 93 -13.72 8.78 -28.14
N HIS A 94 -13.69 7.49 -28.40
CA HIS A 94 -13.14 6.95 -29.63
C HIS A 94 -14.07 5.87 -30.20
N ASN A 95 -14.59 6.12 -31.40
CA ASN A 95 -15.50 5.22 -32.10
C ASN A 95 -16.70 4.76 -31.24
N GLY A 96 -17.26 5.69 -30.45
CA GLY A 96 -18.43 5.43 -29.62
C GLY A 96 -18.13 4.83 -28.25
N PHE A 97 -16.86 4.56 -27.94
CA PHE A 97 -16.43 4.07 -26.63
C PHE A 97 -15.78 5.19 -25.82
N MET A 98 -15.97 5.16 -24.50
CA MET A 98 -15.17 5.97 -23.57
C MET A 98 -13.70 5.53 -23.67
N GLU A 99 -12.81 6.48 -23.89
CA GLU A 99 -11.38 6.27 -24.11
C GLU A 99 -10.60 7.37 -23.38
N GLY A 100 -9.28 7.27 -23.26
CA GLY A 100 -8.44 8.35 -22.72
C GLY A 100 -8.82 8.76 -21.30
N GLU A 101 -8.64 10.03 -20.95
CA GLU A 101 -9.02 10.53 -19.62
C GLU A 101 -10.49 10.92 -19.56
N GLY A 102 -11.15 10.62 -18.44
CA GLY A 102 -12.54 10.99 -18.23
C GLY A 102 -12.99 10.93 -16.79
N THR A 103 -14.20 11.42 -16.54
CA THR A 103 -14.90 11.29 -15.28
C THR A 103 -16.25 10.64 -15.49
N TYR A 104 -16.49 9.53 -14.81
CA TYR A 104 -17.78 8.88 -14.72
C TYR A 104 -18.42 9.18 -13.36
N LYS A 105 -19.68 9.60 -13.35
CA LYS A 105 -20.47 9.83 -12.14
C LYS A 105 -21.66 8.88 -12.15
N TRP A 106 -21.83 8.13 -11.07
CA TRP A 106 -22.99 7.26 -10.88
C TRP A 106 -24.15 8.03 -10.25
N PRO A 107 -25.41 7.58 -10.41
CA PRO A 107 -26.58 8.26 -9.87
C PRO A 107 -26.56 8.35 -8.34
N ASN A 108 -25.90 7.39 -7.69
CA ASN A 108 -25.72 7.37 -6.24
C ASN A 108 -24.70 8.40 -5.72
N GLY A 109 -24.04 9.15 -6.60
CA GLY A 109 -23.03 10.14 -6.28
C GLY A 109 -21.58 9.61 -6.26
N ASP A 110 -21.36 8.31 -6.48
CA ASP A 110 -20.01 7.78 -6.66
C ASP A 110 -19.36 8.42 -7.90
N THR A 111 -18.04 8.55 -7.88
CA THR A 111 -17.28 9.17 -8.97
C THR A 111 -16.02 8.40 -9.27
N TYR A 112 -15.68 8.27 -10.54
CA TYR A 112 -14.40 7.77 -11.02
C TYR A 112 -13.79 8.78 -11.96
N THR A 113 -12.55 9.18 -11.72
CA THR A 113 -11.77 10.05 -12.60
C THR A 113 -10.46 9.37 -12.94
N GLY A 114 -10.18 9.19 -14.22
CA GLY A 114 -8.96 8.55 -14.70
C GLY A 114 -9.10 7.99 -16.11
N GLY A 115 -8.22 7.05 -16.44
CA GLY A 115 -8.15 6.48 -17.77
C GLY A 115 -9.26 5.48 -18.11
N PHE A 116 -9.65 5.48 -19.38
CA PHE A 116 -10.61 4.57 -19.99
C PHE A 116 -10.02 3.94 -21.26
N ARG A 117 -10.39 2.69 -21.50
CA ARG A 117 -10.07 1.97 -22.74
C ARG A 117 -11.23 1.07 -23.14
N ASN A 118 -11.77 1.25 -24.34
CA ASN A 118 -12.94 0.52 -24.84
C ASN A 118 -14.12 0.50 -23.85
N GLY A 119 -14.41 1.64 -23.22
CA GLY A 119 -15.52 1.77 -22.27
C GLY A 119 -15.24 1.26 -20.85
N LYS A 120 -14.03 0.80 -20.54
CA LYS A 120 -13.66 0.27 -19.21
C LYS A 120 -12.57 1.11 -18.55
N LYS A 121 -12.56 1.16 -17.22
CA LYS A 121 -11.49 1.81 -16.45
C LYS A 121 -10.14 1.15 -16.76
N SER A 122 -9.11 1.95 -17.00
CA SER A 122 -7.79 1.47 -17.40
C SER A 122 -6.71 2.49 -17.04
N GLY A 123 -5.50 2.03 -16.73
CA GLY A 123 -4.40 2.91 -16.33
C GLY A 123 -4.62 3.50 -14.95
N TYR A 124 -4.08 4.68 -14.69
CA TYR A 124 -4.23 5.32 -13.39
C TYR A 124 -5.63 5.96 -13.24
N GLY A 125 -6.24 5.85 -12.06
CA GLY A 125 -7.50 6.49 -11.78
C GLY A 125 -7.91 6.47 -10.32
N LYS A 126 -8.88 7.33 -9.99
CA LYS A 126 -9.40 7.57 -8.66
C LYS A 126 -10.90 7.31 -8.60
N LEU A 127 -11.30 6.29 -7.85
CA LEU A 127 -12.67 6.03 -7.44
C LEU A 127 -12.92 6.70 -6.09
N SER A 128 -13.99 7.47 -5.97
CA SER A 128 -14.49 8.03 -4.71
C SER A 128 -15.97 7.70 -4.56
N LYS A 129 -16.31 6.93 -3.52
CA LYS A 129 -17.70 6.57 -3.21
C LYS A 129 -18.29 7.48 -2.15
N VAL A 130 -19.62 7.62 -2.16
CA VAL A 130 -20.35 8.43 -1.17
C VAL A 130 -20.24 7.90 0.26
N ASN A 131 -20.02 6.60 0.43
CA ASN A 131 -19.80 5.97 1.73
C ASN A 131 -18.40 6.27 2.33
N GLY A 132 -17.57 7.06 1.66
CA GLY A 132 -16.22 7.41 2.08
C GLY A 132 -15.12 6.47 1.56
N GLU A 133 -15.47 5.34 0.95
CA GLU A 133 -14.52 4.43 0.30
C GLU A 133 -13.84 5.14 -0.87
N LYS A 134 -12.51 5.02 -0.97
CA LYS A 134 -11.73 5.60 -2.06
C LYS A 134 -10.71 4.59 -2.55
N HIS A 135 -10.45 4.56 -3.85
CA HIS A 135 -9.31 3.86 -4.41
C HIS A 135 -8.60 4.77 -5.41
N GLU A 136 -7.28 4.86 -5.30
CA GLU A 136 -6.42 5.66 -6.16
C GLU A 136 -5.21 4.82 -6.57
N GLY A 137 -5.11 4.48 -7.85
CA GLY A 137 -4.13 3.50 -8.30
C GLY A 137 -4.35 3.03 -9.73
N GLN A 138 -3.72 1.91 -10.07
CA GLN A 138 -3.78 1.30 -11.39
C GLN A 138 -5.04 0.43 -11.57
N TRP A 139 -5.65 0.54 -12.74
CA TRP A 139 -6.86 -0.14 -13.18
C TRP A 139 -6.62 -0.92 -14.47
N LEU A 140 -7.25 -2.07 -14.60
CA LEU A 140 -7.27 -2.86 -15.82
C LEU A 140 -8.64 -3.51 -15.99
N GLY A 141 -9.42 -3.02 -16.95
CA GLY A 141 -10.72 -3.59 -17.30
C GLY A 141 -11.72 -3.56 -16.14
N ASP A 142 -11.91 -2.38 -15.55
CA ASP A 142 -12.79 -2.13 -14.40
C ASP A 142 -12.34 -2.73 -13.06
N MET A 143 -11.16 -3.35 -13.02
CA MET A 143 -10.59 -3.94 -11.80
C MET A 143 -9.34 -3.19 -11.34
N CYS A 144 -9.19 -3.00 -10.04
CA CYS A 144 -7.93 -2.56 -9.42
C CYS A 144 -6.85 -3.61 -9.74
N ASN A 145 -5.75 -3.18 -10.36
CA ASN A 145 -4.69 -4.06 -10.83
C ASN A 145 -3.36 -3.30 -10.95
N GLY A 146 -2.35 -3.72 -10.21
CA GLY A 146 -1.09 -2.98 -10.04
C GLY A 146 -1.05 -2.23 -8.70
N GLN A 147 -0.23 -1.19 -8.61
CA GLN A 147 -0.05 -0.43 -7.37
C GLN A 147 -1.24 0.52 -7.11
N GLY A 148 -1.69 0.62 -5.86
CA GLY A 148 -2.77 1.51 -5.48
C GLY A 148 -2.97 1.68 -3.98
N THR A 149 -3.55 2.82 -3.60
CA THR A 149 -4.02 3.12 -2.26
C THR A 149 -5.53 2.98 -2.19
N HIS A 150 -6.03 2.16 -1.27
CA HIS A 150 -7.44 2.04 -0.97
C HIS A 150 -7.72 2.54 0.44
N THR A 151 -8.68 3.44 0.59
CA THR A 151 -9.18 3.92 1.87
C THR A 151 -10.56 3.33 2.08
N TYR A 152 -10.71 2.57 3.15
CA TYR A 152 -11.98 1.92 3.53
C TYR A 152 -12.91 2.92 4.24
N PRO A 153 -14.23 2.70 4.23
CA PRO A 153 -15.19 3.57 4.93
C PRO A 153 -14.91 3.78 6.43
N ASN A 154 -14.30 2.79 7.09
CA ASN A 154 -13.96 2.86 8.52
C ASN A 154 -12.71 3.72 8.81
N GLY A 155 -12.00 4.19 7.78
CA GLY A 155 -10.77 4.98 7.87
C GLY A 155 -9.48 4.17 7.70
N ASP A 156 -9.56 2.85 7.65
CA ASP A 156 -8.40 2.00 7.37
C ASP A 156 -7.89 2.26 5.94
N ARG A 157 -6.60 2.04 5.71
CA ARG A 157 -5.95 2.29 4.42
C ARG A 157 -5.04 1.14 4.04
N TYR A 158 -5.19 0.62 2.83
CA TYR A 158 -4.23 -0.30 2.23
C TYR A 158 -3.42 0.42 1.16
N ILE A 159 -2.10 0.24 1.17
CA ILE A 159 -1.17 0.75 0.16
C ILE A 159 -0.36 -0.44 -0.34
N GLY A 160 -0.47 -0.81 -1.62
CA GLY A 160 0.30 -1.94 -2.15
C GLY A 160 -0.19 -2.45 -3.49
N ASP A 161 0.21 -3.68 -3.82
CA ASP A 161 -0.19 -4.35 -5.04
C ASP A 161 -1.64 -4.84 -4.98
N TRP A 162 -2.31 -4.76 -6.13
CA TRP A 162 -3.66 -5.23 -6.39
C TRP A 162 -3.67 -6.16 -7.59
N LYS A 163 -4.54 -7.17 -7.55
CA LYS A 163 -4.82 -8.04 -8.70
C LYS A 163 -6.29 -8.41 -8.68
N ASN A 164 -7.00 -8.04 -9.75
CA ASN A 164 -8.42 -8.35 -9.93
C ASN A 164 -9.28 -7.95 -8.72
N ASN A 165 -9.16 -6.69 -8.27
CA ASN A 165 -9.84 -6.14 -7.08
C ASN A 165 -9.44 -6.78 -5.73
N MET A 166 -8.40 -7.61 -5.68
CA MET A 166 -7.89 -8.18 -4.44
C MET A 166 -6.51 -7.63 -4.11
N ARG A 167 -6.25 -7.39 -2.82
CA ARG A 167 -4.89 -7.16 -2.33
C ARG A 167 -4.04 -8.39 -2.63
N GLN A 168 -2.89 -8.14 -3.23
CA GLN A 168 -1.95 -9.16 -3.70
C GLN A 168 -0.53 -8.64 -3.44
N GLY A 169 0.50 -9.47 -3.54
CA GLY A 169 1.88 -8.98 -3.58
C GLY A 169 2.30 -8.26 -2.30
N LYS A 170 3.10 -7.19 -2.39
CA LYS A 170 3.53 -6.45 -1.20
C LYS A 170 2.50 -5.37 -0.86
N GLY A 171 2.27 -5.15 0.43
CA GLY A 171 1.40 -4.07 0.86
C GLY A 171 1.47 -3.78 2.35
N ILE A 172 1.00 -2.57 2.69
CA ILE A 172 0.91 -2.02 4.03
C ILE A 172 -0.56 -1.72 4.31
N MET A 173 -1.09 -2.31 5.38
CA MET A 173 -2.39 -1.98 5.93
C MET A 173 -2.20 -1.06 7.13
N ILE A 174 -2.81 0.11 7.10
CA ILE A 174 -2.80 1.12 8.17
C ILE A 174 -4.22 1.17 8.73
N TYR A 175 -4.37 0.71 9.96
CA TYR A 175 -5.65 0.72 10.65
C TYR A 175 -5.91 2.08 11.32
N ARG A 176 -7.18 2.44 11.47
CA ARG A 176 -7.59 3.71 12.10
C ARG A 176 -7.09 3.85 13.54
N ASN A 177 -6.89 2.75 14.26
CA ASN A 177 -6.32 2.74 15.61
C ASN A 177 -4.80 3.01 15.64
N GLY A 178 -4.16 3.18 14.48
CA GLY A 178 -2.72 3.39 14.32
C GLY A 178 -1.92 2.09 14.18
N ASP A 179 -2.54 0.92 14.29
CA ASP A 179 -1.87 -0.35 14.00
C ASP A 179 -1.52 -0.45 12.52
N VAL A 180 -0.41 -1.14 12.23
CA VAL A 180 0.07 -1.30 10.88
C VAL A 180 0.52 -2.74 10.65
N GLU A 181 0.08 -3.31 9.52
CA GLU A 181 0.49 -4.62 9.03
C GLU A 181 1.15 -4.48 7.67
N GLN A 182 2.47 -4.61 7.65
CA GLN A 182 3.26 -4.71 6.42
C GLN A 182 3.50 -6.19 6.09
N GLY A 183 3.51 -6.53 4.81
CA GLY A 183 3.91 -7.87 4.39
C GLY A 183 3.43 -8.22 2.99
N SER A 184 3.32 -9.54 2.77
CA SER A 184 2.77 -10.09 1.54
C SER A 184 1.28 -10.35 1.68
N TRP A 185 0.54 -10.22 0.59
CA TRP A 185 -0.90 -10.42 0.51
C TRP A 185 -1.23 -11.42 -0.59
N VAL A 186 -2.15 -12.34 -0.33
CA VAL A 186 -2.65 -13.30 -1.32
C VAL A 186 -4.16 -13.30 -1.25
N LYS A 187 -4.83 -12.88 -2.32
CA LYS A 187 -6.30 -12.85 -2.42
C LYS A 187 -6.97 -12.19 -1.19
N ASN A 188 -6.53 -10.98 -0.84
CA ASN A 188 -6.97 -10.21 0.34
C ASN A 188 -6.51 -10.72 1.71
N GLU A 189 -5.86 -11.87 1.81
CA GLU A 189 -5.35 -12.38 3.08
C GLU A 189 -3.92 -11.90 3.29
N HIS A 190 -3.65 -11.29 4.46
CA HIS A 190 -2.29 -11.00 4.89
C HIS A 190 -1.60 -12.32 5.11
N VAL A 191 -0.45 -12.51 4.47
CA VAL A 191 0.45 -13.63 4.75
C VAL A 191 1.30 -13.17 5.91
N PRO A 192 1.08 -13.70 7.13
CA PRO A 192 1.89 -13.33 8.26
C PRO A 192 3.33 -13.62 7.94
N CYS A 193 4.18 -12.71 8.36
CA CYS A 193 5.59 -12.97 8.42
C CYS A 193 5.85 -14.10 9.42
N TYR A 194 5.96 -15.33 8.90
CA TYR A 194 6.43 -16.45 9.70
C TYR A 194 7.93 -16.27 9.93
N CYS A 195 8.27 -15.61 11.03
CA CYS A 195 9.54 -15.86 11.67
C CYS A 195 9.57 -17.34 12.05
N SER A 196 10.33 -18.14 11.32
CA SER A 196 10.61 -19.54 11.66
C SER A 196 11.33 -19.68 13.01
N LYS A 197 11.73 -18.57 13.63
CA LYS A 197 12.31 -18.51 14.97
C LYS A 197 11.21 -18.45 16.03
N LYS A 198 11.29 -19.43 16.94
CA LYS A 198 10.84 -19.43 18.34
C LYS A 198 10.73 -18.00 18.90
N VAL A 199 9.65 -17.69 19.62
CA VAL A 199 9.49 -16.42 20.36
C VAL A 199 10.80 -16.10 21.07
N VAL A 200 11.50 -15.06 20.62
CA VAL A 200 12.78 -14.63 21.18
C VAL A 200 12.46 -13.89 22.48
N THR A 201 13.05 -14.31 23.59
CA THR A 201 12.93 -13.61 24.89
C THR A 201 13.63 -12.25 24.85
N VAL A 202 13.32 -11.37 25.80
CA VAL A 202 13.98 -10.05 25.91
C VAL A 202 15.48 -10.23 26.11
N GLU A 203 15.86 -11.23 26.90
CA GLU A 203 17.23 -11.63 27.19
C GLU A 203 17.95 -12.09 25.91
N GLU A 204 17.36 -13.02 25.15
CA GLU A 204 17.96 -13.50 23.90
C GLU A 204 18.09 -12.39 22.87
N ALA A 205 17.10 -11.50 22.75
CA ALA A 205 17.15 -10.35 21.86
C ALA A 205 18.23 -9.34 22.30
N TYR A 206 18.30 -9.04 23.59
CA TYR A 206 19.31 -8.18 24.17
C TYR A 206 20.71 -8.74 23.96
N GLN A 207 20.94 -10.03 24.24
CA GLN A 207 22.25 -10.67 24.07
C GLN A 207 22.68 -10.74 22.61
N SER A 208 21.75 -11.06 21.72
CA SER A 208 22.04 -11.19 20.29
C SER A 208 22.23 -9.85 19.58
N SER A 209 21.65 -8.74 20.04
CA SER A 209 21.76 -7.42 19.38
C SER A 209 23.10 -6.73 19.63
N ASP A 210 23.55 -5.92 18.67
CA ASP A 210 24.76 -5.08 18.84
C ASP A 210 24.41 -3.75 19.50
N ALA A 211 23.18 -3.26 19.28
CA ALA A 211 22.64 -2.08 19.93
C ALA A 211 21.18 -2.29 20.37
N VAL A 212 20.82 -1.72 21.53
CA VAL A 212 19.44 -1.67 22.02
C VAL A 212 19.18 -0.26 22.52
N PHE A 213 18.19 0.41 21.96
CA PHE A 213 17.89 1.81 22.26
C PHE A 213 16.40 2.11 22.09
N VAL A 214 15.95 3.18 22.75
CA VAL A 214 14.67 3.81 22.45
C VAL A 214 14.94 5.07 21.65
N GLY A 215 14.28 5.25 20.52
CA GLY A 215 14.42 6.43 19.68
C GLY A 215 13.10 6.89 19.09
N VAL A 216 13.00 8.19 18.84
CA VAL A 216 11.94 8.81 18.06
C VAL A 216 12.39 8.83 16.61
N VAL A 217 11.56 8.35 15.68
CA VAL A 217 11.84 8.47 14.24
C VAL A 217 11.81 9.96 13.87
N SER A 218 12.95 10.54 13.51
CA SER A 218 13.03 11.94 13.09
C SER A 218 12.76 12.11 11.60
N LYS A 219 13.13 11.10 10.79
CA LYS A 219 12.99 11.13 9.34
C LYS A 219 12.92 9.73 8.74
N VAL A 220 12.09 9.53 7.72
CA VAL A 220 12.11 8.32 6.89
C VAL A 220 12.45 8.71 5.45
N THR A 221 13.53 8.15 4.92
CA THR A 221 13.99 8.41 3.55
C THR A 221 13.86 7.16 2.69
N PRO A 222 12.88 7.09 1.78
CA PRO A 222 12.69 5.93 0.92
C PRO A 222 13.84 5.74 -0.08
N MET A 223 14.37 4.51 -0.20
CA MET A 223 15.29 4.11 -1.27
C MET A 223 14.66 3.02 -2.14
N GLU A 224 15.32 2.67 -3.25
CA GLU A 224 14.81 1.69 -4.22
C GLU A 224 14.56 0.29 -3.60
N SER A 225 15.35 -0.11 -2.60
CA SER A 225 15.28 -1.46 -2.00
C SER A 225 15.06 -1.50 -0.48
N TYR A 226 15.14 -0.35 0.21
CA TYR A 226 14.96 -0.21 1.66
C TYR A 226 14.68 1.26 1.99
N ASP A 227 14.10 1.53 3.16
CA ASP A 227 14.00 2.87 3.71
C ASP A 227 15.17 3.10 4.68
N VAL A 228 15.71 4.31 4.69
CA VAL A 228 16.63 4.77 5.73
C VAL A 228 15.83 5.53 6.77
N VAL A 229 15.80 5.00 7.98
CA VAL A 229 15.06 5.56 9.11
C VAL A 229 16.06 6.23 10.04
N GLU A 230 15.95 7.54 10.17
CA GLU A 230 16.72 8.31 11.15
C GLU A 230 15.99 8.31 12.49
N PHE A 231 16.71 7.97 13.55
CA PHE A 231 16.22 8.00 14.92
C PHE A 231 16.94 9.07 15.73
N GLU A 232 16.18 9.93 16.40
CA GLU A 232 16.65 10.68 17.56
C GLU A 232 16.54 9.80 18.81
N VAL A 233 17.69 9.33 19.29
CA VAL A 233 17.75 8.42 20.42
C VAL A 233 17.45 9.15 21.72
N THR A 234 16.58 8.56 22.53
CA THR A 234 16.14 9.08 23.83
C THR A 234 16.70 8.30 25.00
N SER A 235 16.96 7.00 24.83
CA SER A 235 17.64 6.18 25.83
C SER A 235 18.43 5.04 25.21
N TYR A 236 19.57 4.70 25.82
CA TYR A 236 20.41 3.59 25.43
C TYR A 236 20.38 2.47 26.46
N TRP A 237 20.38 1.23 25.98
CA TRP A 237 20.39 0.01 26.79
C TRP A 237 21.61 -0.86 26.46
N LYS A 238 22.07 -0.87 25.19
CA LYS A 238 23.27 -1.61 24.72
C LYS A 238 23.86 -0.96 23.46
N GLY A 239 25.17 -1.14 23.22
CA GLY A 239 25.83 -0.84 21.94
C GLY A 239 26.72 0.39 21.90
N LYS A 240 27.76 0.35 21.06
CA LYS A 240 28.87 1.33 20.99
C LYS A 240 28.45 2.57 20.20
N LEU A 241 27.55 3.39 20.73
CA LEU A 241 27.02 4.57 20.05
C LEU A 241 27.45 5.82 20.78
N PHE A 242 28.60 6.34 20.38
CA PHE A 242 29.25 7.50 20.99
C PHE A 242 29.16 8.70 20.06
N PRO A 243 28.89 9.92 20.54
CA PRO A 243 27.68 10.38 21.21
C PRO A 243 26.62 10.83 20.17
N GLU A 244 26.39 10.05 19.11
CA GLU A 244 25.43 10.45 18.09
C GLU A 244 24.01 10.24 18.63
N ARG A 245 23.31 11.36 18.85
CA ARG A 245 21.86 11.36 19.11
C ARG A 245 21.08 10.83 17.91
N ARG A 246 21.73 10.74 16.75
CA ARG A 246 21.14 10.34 15.48
C ARG A 246 21.69 8.99 15.07
N ILE A 247 20.80 8.03 14.85
CA ILE A 247 21.12 6.70 14.33
C ILE A 247 20.38 6.51 13.01
N TYR A 248 21.01 5.83 12.06
CA TYR A 248 20.37 5.42 10.82
C TYR A 248 20.10 3.92 10.82
N LEU A 249 18.85 3.56 10.52
CA LEU A 249 18.40 2.19 10.41
C LEU A 249 17.95 1.90 8.99
N ARG A 250 18.46 0.80 8.43
CA ARG A 250 18.04 0.24 7.16
C ARG A 250 16.81 -0.64 7.38
N ALA A 251 15.63 -0.16 6.98
CA ALA A 251 14.36 -0.88 7.05
C ALA A 251 14.02 -1.43 5.65
N GLY A 252 14.01 -2.74 5.47
CA GLY A 252 13.78 -3.34 4.15
C GLY A 252 12.31 -3.27 3.71
N THR A 253 12.10 -3.02 2.42
CA THR A 253 10.75 -3.00 1.80
C THR A 253 10.18 -4.41 1.55
N SER A 254 10.98 -5.46 1.77
CA SER A 254 10.62 -6.87 1.53
C SER A 254 10.68 -7.74 2.79
N SER A 255 10.95 -7.12 3.93
CA SER A 255 11.10 -7.78 5.22
C SER A 255 9.86 -7.57 6.08
N CYS A 256 9.78 -8.42 7.10
CA CYS A 256 8.89 -8.35 8.25
C CYS A 256 9.22 -7.15 9.17
N ASP A 257 9.82 -6.10 8.59
CA ASP A 257 10.23 -4.93 9.34
C ASP A 257 8.99 -4.09 9.65
N HIS A 258 9.11 -3.27 10.69
CA HIS A 258 8.07 -2.32 11.04
C HIS A 258 7.98 -1.22 10.00
N VAL A 259 6.77 -0.68 9.84
CA VAL A 259 6.60 0.61 9.17
C VAL A 259 6.91 1.69 10.20
N TYR A 260 7.88 2.53 9.87
CA TYR A 260 8.31 3.66 10.68
C TYR A 260 7.60 4.93 10.21
N PHE A 261 7.06 5.70 11.14
CA PHE A 261 6.49 7.01 10.87
C PHE A 261 7.22 8.07 11.69
N GLU A 262 7.46 9.23 11.09
CA GLU A 262 8.07 10.37 11.78
C GLU A 262 7.28 10.75 13.04
N GLY A 263 8.00 11.00 14.13
CA GLY A 263 7.46 11.29 15.45
C GLY A 263 7.11 10.05 16.30
N GLU A 264 7.07 8.84 15.73
CA GLU A 264 6.82 7.63 16.51
C GLU A 264 8.07 7.15 17.25
N SER A 265 7.87 6.66 18.48
CA SER A 265 8.95 6.09 19.29
C SER A 265 8.98 4.57 19.19
N PHE A 266 10.18 4.00 19.09
CA PHE A 266 10.41 2.55 19.04
C PHE A 266 11.44 2.13 20.07
N LEU A 267 11.24 0.96 20.68
CA LEU A 267 12.31 0.17 21.27
C LEU A 267 12.91 -0.65 20.14
N VAL A 268 14.20 -0.43 19.85
CA VAL A 268 14.89 -1.00 18.71
C VAL A 268 15.97 -1.96 19.20
N TYR A 269 15.94 -3.18 18.66
CA TYR A 269 16.97 -4.20 18.79
C TYR A 269 17.68 -4.30 17.45
N ALA A 270 18.93 -3.84 17.38
CA ALA A 270 19.62 -3.63 16.11
C ALA A 270 20.96 -4.35 16.02
N LYS A 271 21.30 -4.74 14.80
CA LYS A 271 22.62 -5.22 14.39
C LYS A 271 23.34 -4.13 13.61
N MET A 272 24.65 -4.02 13.81
CA MET A 272 25.48 -3.06 13.11
C MET A 272 25.83 -3.63 11.73
N GLU A 273 25.50 -2.90 10.65
CA GLU A 273 25.91 -3.26 9.29
C GLU A 273 27.26 -2.61 8.94
N THR A 274 27.39 -1.31 9.25
CA THR A 274 28.60 -0.51 9.10
C THR A 274 28.77 0.41 10.30
N GLU A 275 29.84 1.22 10.35
CA GLU A 275 30.12 2.11 11.49
C GLU A 275 28.97 3.06 11.88
N SER A 276 28.06 3.38 10.94
CA SER A 276 26.94 4.32 11.16
C SER A 276 25.56 3.80 10.76
N LEU A 277 25.47 2.59 10.17
CA LEU A 277 24.22 2.02 9.69
C LEU A 277 23.86 0.74 10.42
N TYR A 278 22.63 0.68 10.89
CA TYR A 278 22.06 -0.46 11.61
C TYR A 278 20.95 -1.11 10.80
N TYR A 279 20.63 -2.35 11.12
CA TYR A 279 19.42 -3.02 10.62
C TYR A 279 18.75 -3.80 11.76
N THR A 280 17.44 -3.94 11.67
CA THR A 280 16.72 -4.93 12.46
C THR A 280 16.87 -6.28 11.79
N ASP A 281 17.21 -7.33 12.55
CA ASP A 281 17.01 -8.67 12.03
C ASP A 281 15.50 -8.93 11.78
N LYS A 282 15.20 -9.82 10.83
CA LYS A 282 13.82 -10.09 10.36
C LYS A 282 12.88 -10.61 11.46
N CYS A 283 13.37 -10.87 12.67
CA CYS A 283 12.64 -11.40 13.83
C CYS A 283 12.98 -10.67 15.13
N THR A 284 13.36 -9.39 15.06
CA THR A 284 13.69 -8.62 16.25
C THR A 284 12.48 -8.44 17.16
N ARG A 285 12.74 -8.21 18.45
CA ARG A 285 11.76 -7.67 19.40
C ARG A 285 11.56 -6.15 19.23
N THR A 286 12.02 -5.57 18.12
CA THR A 286 11.78 -4.16 17.82
C THR A 286 10.28 -3.95 17.80
N ALA A 287 9.81 -2.87 18.40
CA ALA A 287 8.39 -2.56 18.40
C ALA A 287 8.17 -1.10 18.82
N ARG A 288 6.98 -0.59 18.50
CA ARG A 288 6.54 0.72 18.96
C ARG A 288 6.59 0.77 20.49
N LEU A 289 7.09 1.89 21.00
CA LEU A 289 7.29 2.08 22.45
C LEU A 289 6.00 1.87 23.25
N SER A 290 4.85 2.21 22.67
CA SER A 290 3.52 2.00 23.26
C SER A 290 3.15 0.54 23.50
N LYS A 291 3.85 -0.42 22.88
CA LYS A 291 3.54 -1.87 22.94
C LYS A 291 4.54 -2.69 23.76
N VAL A 292 5.59 -2.07 24.32
CA VAL A 292 6.77 -2.76 24.90
C VAL A 292 6.97 -2.48 26.38
N VAL A 293 5.90 -2.21 27.13
CA VAL A 293 5.99 -1.93 28.58
C VAL A 293 6.66 -3.06 29.35
N TYR A 294 6.33 -4.32 29.01
CA TYR A 294 6.95 -5.49 29.63
C TYR A 294 8.43 -5.62 29.28
N ASP A 295 8.78 -5.43 28.00
CA ASP A 295 10.17 -5.51 27.52
C ASP A 295 11.06 -4.48 28.22
N LEU A 296 10.58 -3.25 28.39
CA LEU A 296 11.32 -2.22 29.13
C LEU A 296 11.58 -2.63 30.57
N LYS A 297 10.58 -3.20 31.26
CA LYS A 297 10.73 -3.68 32.64
C LYS A 297 11.74 -4.83 32.71
N THR A 298 11.67 -5.79 31.80
CA THR A 298 12.63 -6.89 31.75
C THR A 298 14.03 -6.39 31.43
N LEU A 299 14.17 -5.44 30.51
CA LEU A 299 15.44 -4.78 30.24
C LEU A 299 16.02 -4.14 31.52
N GLU A 300 15.21 -3.46 32.34
CA GLU A 300 15.67 -2.88 33.61
C GLU A 300 16.20 -3.92 34.61
N GLU A 301 15.69 -5.15 34.55
CA GLU A 301 16.12 -6.26 35.42
C GLU A 301 17.44 -6.89 34.94
N ILE A 302 17.67 -6.93 33.63
CA ILE A 302 18.83 -7.63 33.03
C ILE A 302 19.99 -6.71 32.66
N VAL A 303 19.74 -5.39 32.59
CA VAL A 303 20.82 -4.42 32.37
C VAL A 303 21.73 -4.46 33.59
N PRO A 304 23.07 -4.59 33.40
CA PRO A 304 24.02 -4.79 34.49
C PRO A 304 23.98 -3.72 35.59
N CYS A 305 23.40 -2.55 35.32
CA CYS A 305 23.26 -1.47 36.28
C CYS A 305 21.82 -0.98 36.35
N LYS A 306 21.34 -0.82 37.58
CA LYS A 306 20.07 -0.14 37.89
C LYS A 306 20.24 1.36 37.68
N SER A 307 20.37 1.76 36.43
CA SER A 307 20.46 3.16 36.01
C SER A 307 19.15 3.86 36.33
N THR A 308 19.19 5.01 37.00
CA THR A 308 18.02 5.87 37.16
C THR A 308 17.65 6.51 35.82
N ALA A 309 16.44 7.06 35.67
CA ALA A 309 16.01 7.72 34.43
C ALA A 309 16.96 8.85 33.98
N ASN A 310 17.71 9.45 34.91
CA ASN A 310 18.69 10.50 34.63
C ASN A 310 20.00 9.97 34.02
N ASP A 311 20.38 8.73 34.34
CA ASP A 311 21.60 8.09 33.82
C ASP A 311 21.48 7.71 32.32
N LYS A 312 20.24 7.72 31.81
CA LYS A 312 19.92 7.46 30.40
C LYS A 312 19.84 8.73 29.55
N ASN A 313 19.92 9.92 30.16
CA ASN A 313 19.86 11.21 29.46
C ASN A 313 21.19 11.56 28.78
N LEU A 314 21.11 12.06 27.55
CA LEU A 314 22.24 12.42 26.67
C LEU A 314 23.01 13.69 27.08
N THR A 315 22.70 14.30 28.22
CA THR A 315 23.53 15.33 28.86
C THR A 315 24.36 14.65 29.92
N TYR A 316 25.65 14.46 29.63
CA TYR A 316 26.63 13.85 30.53
C TYR A 316 27.56 14.94 31.08
N TYR A 317 27.46 15.17 32.38
CA TYR A 317 28.35 15.97 33.20
C TYR A 317 29.20 15.04 34.05
N LYS A 318 30.48 14.91 33.67
CA LYS A 318 31.47 14.00 34.30
C LYS A 318 31.50 14.08 35.84
N ASN A 319 31.15 15.23 36.41
CA ASN A 319 31.30 15.53 37.83
C ASN A 319 30.01 15.37 38.63
N SER A 320 28.84 15.27 38.00
CA SER A 320 27.54 15.26 38.69
C SER A 320 26.68 14.07 38.33
N ASP A 321 26.92 13.45 37.18
CA ASP A 321 26.00 12.45 36.66
C ASP A 321 26.45 11.06 37.09
N PRO A 322 25.56 10.25 37.69
CA PRO A 322 25.90 8.90 38.11
C PRO A 322 26.37 8.06 36.91
N VAL A 323 27.27 7.12 37.18
CA VAL A 323 27.76 6.19 36.16
C VAL A 323 27.60 4.76 36.63
N CYS A 324 27.29 3.89 35.68
CA CYS A 324 27.30 2.45 35.90
C CYS A 324 28.74 1.95 35.82
N GLY A 325 29.29 1.37 36.88
CA GLY A 325 30.58 0.72 36.87
C GLY A 325 30.57 -0.59 36.09
N CYS A 326 31.72 -0.98 35.58
CA CYS A 326 31.95 -2.24 34.88
C CYS A 326 31.86 -3.47 35.78
N ASP A 327 31.86 -3.24 37.08
CA ASP A 327 31.55 -4.19 38.13
C ASP A 327 30.04 -4.33 38.41
N GLY A 328 29.19 -3.65 37.64
CA GLY A 328 27.73 -3.66 37.80
C GLY A 328 27.21 -2.79 38.95
N LYS A 329 28.04 -1.92 39.54
CA LYS A 329 27.63 -1.02 40.63
C LYS A 329 27.40 0.40 40.12
N THR A 330 26.42 1.11 40.67
CA THR A 330 26.24 2.54 40.38
C THR A 330 27.20 3.39 41.23
N TYR A 331 27.88 4.34 40.61
CA TYR A 331 28.77 5.32 41.24
C TYR A 331 28.17 6.72 41.13
N GLU A 332 28.41 7.57 42.12
CA GLU A 332 27.91 8.95 42.18
C GLU A 332 28.27 9.77 40.94
N ASN A 333 29.46 9.52 40.38
CA ASN A 333 29.90 10.06 39.10
C ASN A 333 31.10 9.28 38.55
N ALA A 334 31.54 9.63 37.35
CA ALA A 334 32.70 9.03 36.69
C ALA A 334 34.00 9.10 37.51
N TYR A 335 34.19 10.20 38.23
CA TYR A 335 35.35 10.35 39.10
C TYR A 335 35.35 9.33 40.24
N HIS A 336 34.19 9.08 40.86
CA HIS A 336 34.04 8.07 41.92
C HIS A 336 34.27 6.65 41.41
N ALA A 337 33.80 6.31 40.20
CA ALA A 337 34.11 5.02 39.59
C ALA A 337 35.63 4.86 39.38
N GLN A 338 36.27 5.83 38.73
CA GLN A 338 37.71 5.81 38.45
C GLN A 338 38.58 5.76 39.71
N LYS A 339 38.20 6.49 40.75
CA LYS A 339 38.91 6.48 42.05
C LYS A 339 38.92 5.09 42.69
N ASN A 340 37.90 4.28 42.45
CA ASN A 340 37.83 2.89 42.93
C ASN A 340 38.54 1.90 41.97
N GLY A 341 39.23 2.37 40.94
CA GLY A 341 39.82 1.53 39.90
C GLY A 341 38.77 0.86 39.00
N ILE A 342 37.52 1.32 39.08
CA ILE A 342 36.39 0.74 38.38
C ILE A 342 36.11 1.57 37.14
N GLN A 343 36.21 0.91 35.99
CA GLN A 343 35.76 1.47 34.72
C GLN A 343 34.26 1.68 34.77
N PHE A 344 33.73 2.55 33.93
CA PHE A 344 32.30 2.79 33.89
C PHE A 344 31.75 2.68 32.47
N TRP A 345 30.54 2.15 32.40
CA TRP A 345 29.69 2.11 31.24
C TRP A 345 29.46 3.50 30.70
N ARG A 346 29.76 3.66 29.42
CA ARG A 346 29.43 4.85 28.65
C ARG A 346 28.90 4.39 27.32
N ALA A 347 27.62 4.63 27.06
CA ALA A 347 26.96 4.22 25.81
C ALA A 347 27.35 2.79 25.38
N GLY A 348 26.91 1.80 26.16
CA GLY A 348 26.94 0.40 25.74
C GLY A 348 28.27 -0.35 25.83
N LYS A 349 29.35 0.28 26.32
CA LYS A 349 30.60 -0.42 26.68
C LYS A 349 31.19 0.06 27.98
N CYS A 350 31.88 -0.86 28.63
CA CYS A 350 32.94 -0.56 29.58
C CYS A 350 34.09 0.11 28.85
N ASN A 351 34.27 1.41 29.09
CA ASN A 351 35.42 2.13 28.54
C ASN A 351 36.68 1.62 29.23
N GLU A 352 37.58 1.03 28.44
CA GLU A 352 38.96 0.86 28.85
C GLU A 352 39.53 2.21 29.28
N LEU A 353 40.32 2.20 30.35
CA LEU A 353 41.06 3.36 30.85
C LEU A 353 41.99 3.85 29.74
N ASN A 354 41.49 4.72 28.86
CA ASN A 354 42.37 5.48 28.00
C ASN A 354 42.84 6.70 28.80
N GLU A 355 44.15 6.71 28.98
CA GLU A 355 45.03 7.65 29.70
C GLU A 355 44.62 9.12 29.60
#